data_AF-X1GM57-F1
#
_entry.id   AF-X1GM57-F1
#
_cell.length_a   1.000
_cell.length_b   1.000
_cell.length_c   1.000
_cell.angle_alpha   90.00
_cell.angle_beta   90.00
_cell.angle_gamma   90.00
#
_symmetry.space_group_name_H-M   'P 1'
#
loop_
_entity.id
_entity.type
_entity.pdbx_description
1 polymer ?
#
loop_
_entity_poly.entity_id
_entity_poly.type
_entity_poly.pdbx_seq_one_letter_code
_entity_poly.pdbx_strand_id
1 'polypeptide(L)'
;PKLPFPRYKYDEIVELVDKKFGIAIEWGEDISTEAYRKLGEELTGYYYITHWPMEIKPFYILPSNNPKYSESFDLQMGWLELTSGGTRVHKKQQLIDAIEAKGLNPASFESHINVFGFGMPPHAGFGLGIARWITFICGLDDIREAVMYPRTPDRLTP
;
A
#
# COMPACT_ATOMS: atom_id res chain seq x y z
N PRO A 1 6.26 19.55 8.85
CA PRO A 1 7.09 18.31 8.87
C PRO A 1 8.42 18.55 8.14
N LYS A 2 9.51 17.85 8.53
CA LYS A 2 10.84 18.03 7.91
C LYS A 2 11.06 16.96 6.83
N LEU A 3 11.58 17.38 5.67
CA LEU A 3 11.97 16.47 4.59
C LEU A 3 13.46 16.07 4.73
N PRO A 4 13.86 14.87 4.24
CA PRO A 4 13.00 13.80 3.74
C PRO A 4 12.27 13.08 4.89
N PHE A 5 11.07 12.53 4.61
CA PHE A 5 10.40 11.66 5.57
C PHE A 5 11.23 10.37 5.79
N PRO A 6 11.27 9.85 7.03
CA PRO A 6 11.85 8.54 7.33
C PRO A 6 11.29 7.45 6.42
N ARG A 7 12.14 6.47 6.09
CA ARG A 7 11.76 5.30 5.29
C ARG A 7 12.25 4.07 6.02
N TYR A 8 11.33 3.16 6.25
CA TYR A 8 11.59 1.86 6.85
C TYR A 8 11.25 0.79 5.81
N LYS A 9 12.02 -0.28 5.76
CA LYS A 9 11.62 -1.51 5.08
C LYS A 9 10.55 -2.21 5.91
N TYR A 10 9.73 -3.02 5.25
CA TYR A 10 8.77 -3.90 5.91
C TYR A 10 9.41 -4.70 7.05
N ASP A 11 10.58 -5.30 6.80
CA ASP A 11 11.31 -6.09 7.80
C ASP A 11 11.66 -5.27 9.05
N GLU A 12 12.07 -4.00 8.88
CA GLU A 12 12.40 -3.11 10.01
C GLU A 12 11.15 -2.77 10.83
N ILE A 13 9.99 -2.65 10.19
CA ILE A 13 8.71 -2.40 10.87
C ILE A 13 8.25 -3.64 11.64
N VAL A 14 8.30 -4.83 11.02
CA VAL A 14 7.94 -6.09 11.69
C VAL A 14 8.83 -6.33 12.90
N GLU A 15 10.14 -6.16 12.75
CA GLU A 15 11.09 -6.31 13.85
C GLU A 15 10.86 -5.29 14.97
N LEU A 16 10.53 -4.04 14.62
CA LEU A 16 10.21 -2.99 15.59
C LEU A 16 8.95 -3.34 16.39
N VAL A 17 7.89 -3.77 15.70
CA VAL A 17 6.60 -4.09 16.31
C VAL A 17 6.72 -5.28 17.26
N ASP A 18 7.41 -6.34 16.85
CA ASP A 18 7.65 -7.51 17.69
C ASP A 18 8.49 -7.14 18.93
N LYS A 19 9.63 -6.47 18.73
CA LYS A 19 10.54 -6.11 19.83
C LYS A 19 9.95 -5.13 20.84
N LYS A 20 9.16 -4.15 20.39
CA LYS A 20 8.60 -3.12 21.28
C LYS A 20 7.26 -3.51 21.90
N PHE A 21 6.43 -4.24 21.17
CA PHE A 21 5.04 -4.47 21.57
C PHE A 21 4.71 -5.95 21.81
N GLY A 22 5.63 -6.88 21.48
CA GLY A 22 5.39 -8.31 21.60
C GLY A 22 4.32 -8.82 20.63
N ILE A 23 4.06 -8.08 19.55
CA ILE A 23 3.11 -8.46 18.51
C ILE A 23 3.90 -9.12 17.38
N ALA A 24 3.90 -10.45 17.36
CA ALA A 24 4.52 -11.20 16.27
C ALA A 24 3.70 -11.03 14.99
N ILE A 25 4.37 -10.62 13.91
CA ILE A 25 3.81 -10.56 12.55
C ILE A 25 4.58 -11.58 11.73
N GLU A 26 3.88 -12.55 11.14
CA GLU A 26 4.54 -13.53 10.28
C GLU A 26 5.06 -12.83 9.02
N TRP A 27 6.27 -13.20 8.57
CA TRP A 27 6.82 -12.61 7.36
C TRP A 27 5.95 -13.00 6.17
N GLY A 28 5.46 -12.02 5.42
CA GLY A 28 4.52 -12.27 4.33
C GLY A 28 3.09 -11.89 4.65
N GLU A 29 2.80 -11.48 5.89
CA GLU A 29 1.48 -10.97 6.26
C GLU A 29 1.39 -9.44 6.12
N ASP A 30 0.16 -8.94 6.15
CA ASP A 30 -0.09 -7.51 6.30
C ASP A 30 0.03 -7.09 7.78
N ILE A 31 0.30 -5.81 8.02
CA ILE A 31 0.41 -5.27 9.37
C ILE A 31 -1.00 -5.02 9.91
N SER A 32 -1.34 -5.63 11.04
CA SER A 32 -2.67 -5.49 11.64
C SER A 32 -2.97 -4.06 12.10
N THR A 33 -4.25 -3.67 12.16
CA THR A 33 -4.63 -2.34 12.67
C THR A 33 -4.17 -2.12 14.12
N GLU A 34 -4.14 -3.17 14.93
CA GLU A 34 -3.60 -3.11 16.30
C GLU A 34 -2.10 -2.77 16.30
N ALA A 35 -1.32 -3.48 15.48
CA ALA A 35 0.11 -3.21 15.31
C ALA A 35 0.35 -1.79 14.79
N TYR A 36 -0.41 -1.33 13.80
CA TYR A 36 -0.34 0.05 13.32
C TYR A 36 -0.65 1.08 14.39
N ARG A 37 -1.67 0.85 15.22
CA ARG A 37 -2.01 1.77 16.33
C ARG A 37 -0.86 1.89 17.32
N LYS A 38 -0.24 0.77 17.70
CA LYS A 38 0.95 0.78 18.56
C LYS A 38 2.15 1.43 17.89
N LEU A 39 2.37 1.15 16.61
CA LEU A 39 3.41 1.81 15.83
C LEU A 39 3.19 3.34 15.77
N GLY A 40 1.95 3.80 15.69
CA GLY A 40 1.60 5.22 15.69
C GLY A 40 1.86 5.93 17.03
N GLU A 41 1.95 5.22 18.15
CA GLU A 41 2.38 5.77 19.46
C GLU A 41 3.88 6.14 19.43
N GLU A 42 4.67 5.43 18.61
CA GLU A 42 6.13 5.62 18.46
C GLU A 42 6.50 6.51 17.26
N LEU A 43 5.88 6.26 16.11
CA LEU A 43 6.11 6.94 14.85
C LEU A 43 4.98 7.95 14.58
N THR A 44 4.94 9.02 15.35
CA THR A 44 3.85 10.02 15.31
C THR A 44 3.83 10.94 14.08
N GLY A 45 4.80 10.81 13.17
CA GLY A 45 4.96 11.67 12.00
C GLY A 45 4.70 10.96 10.67
N TYR A 46 5.03 11.64 9.57
CA TYR A 46 5.05 11.02 8.25
C TYR A 46 6.22 10.04 8.14
N TYR A 47 5.97 8.81 7.69
CA TYR A 47 7.02 7.86 7.34
C TYR A 47 6.56 6.92 6.23
N TYR A 48 7.52 6.39 5.48
CA TYR A 48 7.25 5.37 4.48
C TYR A 48 7.55 3.98 5.01
N ILE A 49 6.70 3.03 4.66
CA ILE A 49 7.01 1.59 4.68
C ILE A 49 7.29 1.18 3.24
N THR A 50 8.42 0.54 2.99
CA THR A 50 8.90 0.15 1.65
C THR A 50 9.25 -1.32 1.61
N HIS A 51 9.48 -1.88 0.41
CA HIS A 51 9.92 -3.27 0.26
C HIS A 51 8.96 -4.26 0.91
N TRP A 52 7.66 -4.11 0.65
CA TRP A 52 6.68 -5.07 1.13
C TRP A 52 6.89 -6.45 0.47
N PRO A 53 6.49 -7.55 1.14
CA PRO A 53 6.49 -8.88 0.55
C PRO A 53 5.79 -8.88 -0.81
N MET A 54 6.41 -9.48 -1.82
CA MET A 54 5.84 -9.50 -3.18
C MET A 54 4.53 -10.30 -3.22
N GLU A 55 4.41 -11.32 -2.38
CA GLU A 55 3.27 -12.26 -2.37
C GLU A 55 1.93 -11.61 -1.99
N ILE A 56 1.94 -10.57 -1.16
CA ILE A 56 0.71 -9.84 -0.78
C ILE A 56 0.37 -8.69 -1.71
N LYS A 57 1.30 -8.28 -2.58
CA LYS A 57 1.07 -7.14 -3.47
C LYS A 57 0.34 -7.58 -4.76
N PRO A 58 -0.44 -6.68 -5.38
CA PRO A 58 -1.14 -6.96 -6.64
C PRO A 58 -0.19 -7.32 -7.79
N PHE A 59 -0.69 -8.05 -8.79
CA PHE A 59 0.08 -8.54 -9.95
C PHE A 59 0.78 -7.43 -10.76
N TYR A 60 0.28 -6.20 -10.69
CA TYR A 60 0.82 -5.08 -11.46
C TYR A 60 2.02 -4.40 -10.79
N ILE A 61 2.40 -4.79 -9.57
CA ILE A 61 3.56 -4.23 -8.87
C ILE A 61 4.85 -4.89 -9.36
N LEU A 62 5.87 -4.09 -9.63
CA LEU A 62 7.18 -4.61 -10.03
C LEU A 62 7.91 -5.24 -8.83
N PRO A 63 8.53 -6.42 -8.97
CA PRO A 63 9.44 -6.94 -7.95
C PRO A 63 10.70 -6.08 -7.84
N SER A 64 11.28 -6.01 -6.65
CA SER A 64 12.59 -5.38 -6.43
C SER A 64 13.73 -6.25 -6.97
N ASN A 65 14.97 -5.78 -6.85
CA ASN A 65 16.19 -6.54 -7.19
C ASN A 65 16.24 -7.91 -6.48
N ASN A 66 15.69 -7.99 -5.27
CA ASN A 66 15.39 -9.27 -4.62
C ASN A 66 13.88 -9.55 -4.80
N PRO A 67 13.49 -10.60 -5.54
CA PRO A 67 12.11 -10.86 -5.92
C PRO A 67 11.20 -11.23 -4.74
N LYS A 68 11.76 -11.50 -3.56
CA LYS A 68 11.01 -11.63 -2.30
C LYS A 68 10.27 -10.33 -1.94
N TYR A 69 10.80 -9.18 -2.35
CA TYR A 69 10.24 -7.87 -2.08
C TYR A 69 9.70 -7.21 -3.34
N SER A 70 8.75 -6.31 -3.14
CA SER A 70 8.17 -5.46 -4.18
C SER A 70 8.79 -4.06 -4.20
N GLU A 71 8.75 -3.39 -5.35
CA GLU A 71 9.01 -1.94 -5.46
C GLU A 71 7.76 -1.12 -5.09
N SER A 72 7.14 -1.46 -3.95
CA SER A 72 5.98 -0.75 -3.41
C SER A 72 6.35 0.04 -2.16
N PHE A 73 5.51 1.02 -1.86
CA PHE A 73 5.58 1.78 -0.63
C PHE A 73 4.18 2.16 -0.15
N ASP A 74 4.06 2.33 1.16
CA ASP A 74 2.91 2.98 1.79
C ASP A 74 3.39 4.18 2.60
N LEU A 75 2.71 5.32 2.47
CA LEU A 75 2.95 6.52 3.27
C LEU A 75 1.99 6.51 4.45
N GLN A 76 2.58 6.46 5.63
CA GLN A 76 1.89 6.50 6.90
C GLN A 76 1.96 7.90 7.51
N MET A 77 0.97 8.19 8.34
CA MET A 77 0.99 9.29 9.29
C MET A 77 0.51 8.75 10.64
N GLY A 78 1.41 8.64 11.61
CA GLY A 78 1.07 7.89 12.81
C GLY A 78 0.70 6.45 12.44
N TRP A 79 -0.47 6.01 12.88
CA TRP A 79 -1.01 4.69 12.56
C TRP A 79 -1.81 4.63 11.26
N LEU A 80 -2.07 5.77 10.61
CA LEU A 80 -3.00 5.85 9.49
C LEU A 80 -2.26 5.83 8.14
N GLU A 81 -2.64 4.89 7.29
CA GLU A 81 -2.18 4.86 5.91
C GLU A 81 -2.89 5.93 5.07
N LEU A 82 -2.11 6.86 4.54
CA LEU A 82 -2.60 7.93 3.68
C LEU A 82 -2.58 7.52 2.19
N THR A 83 -1.52 6.84 1.79
CA THR A 83 -1.24 6.53 0.39
C THR A 83 -0.58 5.17 0.26
N SER A 84 -0.96 4.45 -0.78
CA SER A 84 -0.22 3.27 -1.27
C SER A 84 0.25 3.50 -2.71
N GLY A 85 1.45 3.03 -3.03
CA GLY A 85 2.09 3.26 -4.31
C GLY A 85 3.17 2.25 -4.66
N GLY A 86 3.74 2.42 -5.85
CA GLY A 86 4.89 1.60 -6.28
C GLY A 86 5.21 1.71 -7.76
N THR A 87 6.30 1.08 -8.16
CA THR A 87 6.65 0.86 -9.56
C THR A 87 5.74 -0.21 -10.15
N ARG A 88 5.37 -0.04 -11.41
CA ARG A 88 4.47 -0.95 -12.12
C ARG A 88 5.24 -1.83 -13.11
N VAL A 89 4.75 -3.05 -13.29
CA VAL A 89 5.18 -3.92 -14.38
C VAL A 89 4.86 -3.21 -15.70
N HIS A 90 5.84 -3.04 -16.57
CA HIS A 90 5.70 -2.34 -17.86
C HIS A 90 5.94 -3.27 -19.06
N LYS A 91 6.39 -4.51 -18.83
CA LYS A 91 6.58 -5.50 -19.91
C LYS A 91 5.36 -6.41 -19.99
N LYS A 92 4.79 -6.53 -21.21
CA LYS A 92 3.58 -7.33 -21.48
C LYS A 92 3.69 -8.76 -20.94
N GLN A 93 4.77 -9.48 -21.24
CA GLN A 93 4.92 -10.87 -20.81
C GLN A 93 5.01 -10.99 -19.28
N GLN A 94 5.79 -10.14 -18.62
CA GLN A 94 5.88 -10.15 -17.16
C GLN A 94 4.53 -9.89 -16.48
N LEU A 95 3.68 -9.05 -17.07
CA LEU A 95 2.34 -8.79 -16.56
C LEU A 95 1.44 -10.03 -16.69
N ILE A 96 1.51 -10.73 -17.82
CA ILE A 96 0.78 -11.98 -18.04
C ILE A 96 1.23 -13.03 -17.02
N ASP A 97 2.54 -13.24 -16.88
CA ASP A 97 3.12 -14.20 -15.94
C ASP A 97 2.68 -13.90 -14.49
N ALA A 98 2.63 -12.62 -14.11
CA ALA A 98 2.20 -12.20 -12.77
C ALA A 98 0.69 -12.39 -12.53
N ILE A 99 -0.14 -12.22 -13.56
CA ILE A 99 -1.60 -12.49 -13.49
C ILE A 99 -1.82 -14.00 -13.28
N GLU A 100 -1.14 -14.83 -14.07
CA GLU A 100 -1.23 -16.30 -13.95
C GLU A 100 -0.72 -16.79 -12.60
N ALA A 101 0.38 -16.24 -12.09
CA ALA A 101 0.92 -16.58 -10.77
C ALA A 101 -0.04 -16.27 -9.62
N LYS A 102 -1.00 -15.34 -9.81
CA LYS A 102 -2.08 -15.05 -8.85
C LYS A 102 -3.32 -15.92 -9.06
N GLY A 103 -3.28 -16.90 -9.96
CA GLY A 103 -4.41 -17.77 -10.29
C GLY A 103 -5.51 -17.07 -11.08
N LEU A 104 -5.20 -15.94 -11.73
CA LEU A 104 -6.15 -15.16 -12.52
C LEU A 104 -6.04 -15.53 -14.01
N ASN A 105 -7.13 -15.41 -14.75
CA ASN A 105 -7.15 -15.66 -16.19
C ASN A 105 -6.72 -14.39 -16.97
N PRO A 106 -5.60 -14.40 -17.73
CA PRO A 106 -5.17 -13.24 -18.51
C PRO A 106 -6.20 -12.75 -19.54
N ALA A 107 -7.05 -13.64 -20.07
CA ALA A 107 -8.09 -13.25 -21.02
C ALA A 107 -9.08 -12.24 -20.42
N SER A 108 -9.32 -12.28 -19.10
CA SER A 108 -10.17 -11.30 -18.41
C SER A 108 -9.56 -9.90 -18.34
N PHE A 109 -8.26 -9.75 -18.63
CA PHE A 109 -7.51 -8.49 -18.58
C PHE A 109 -7.00 -8.07 -19.96
N GLU A 110 -7.50 -8.68 -21.05
CA GLU A 110 -7.00 -8.48 -22.41
C GLU A 110 -6.89 -7.00 -22.79
N SER A 111 -7.95 -6.21 -22.52
CA SER A 111 -7.97 -4.78 -22.84
C SER A 111 -6.85 -4.00 -22.13
N HIS A 112 -6.54 -4.37 -20.89
CA HIS A 112 -5.46 -3.77 -20.10
C HIS A 112 -4.08 -4.23 -20.62
N ILE A 113 -3.89 -5.54 -20.81
CA ILE A 113 -2.64 -6.16 -21.24
C ILE A 113 -2.22 -5.67 -22.64
N ASN A 114 -3.17 -5.46 -23.55
CA ASN A 114 -2.87 -5.06 -24.93
C ASN A 114 -2.17 -3.70 -25.02
N VAL A 115 -2.43 -2.77 -24.08
CA VAL A 115 -1.77 -1.46 -24.04
C VAL A 115 -0.25 -1.59 -23.86
N PHE A 116 0.21 -2.65 -23.19
CA PHE A 116 1.64 -2.92 -22.97
C PHE A 116 2.39 -3.35 -24.23
N GLY A 117 1.67 -3.69 -25.31
CA GLY A 117 2.25 -4.00 -26.61
C GLY A 117 2.71 -2.77 -27.42
N PHE A 118 2.30 -1.56 -27.01
CA PHE A 118 2.57 -0.32 -27.75
C PHE A 118 3.68 0.54 -27.12
N GLY A 119 4.64 -0.09 -26.42
CA GLY A 119 5.81 0.59 -25.85
C GLY A 119 5.53 1.28 -24.51
N MET A 120 4.94 0.54 -23.55
CA MET A 120 4.71 1.05 -22.20
C MET A 120 6.04 1.40 -21.49
N PRO A 121 6.25 2.66 -21.07
CA PRO A 121 7.49 3.05 -20.40
C PRO A 121 7.53 2.51 -18.95
N PRO A 122 8.71 2.42 -18.33
CA PRO A 122 8.82 2.28 -16.88
C PRO A 122 8.06 3.41 -16.19
N HIS A 123 7.16 3.06 -15.27
CA HIS A 123 6.30 4.03 -14.59
C HIS A 123 6.02 3.59 -13.15
N ALA A 124 5.73 4.58 -12.31
CA ALA A 124 5.32 4.40 -10.93
C ALA A 124 4.17 5.36 -10.61
N GLY A 125 3.38 5.01 -9.61
CA GLY A 125 2.25 5.84 -9.20
C GLY A 125 1.77 5.49 -7.81
N PHE A 126 0.86 6.31 -7.31
CA PHE A 126 0.27 6.16 -5.99
C PHE A 126 -1.18 6.63 -5.98
N GLY A 127 -1.95 6.15 -5.00
CA GLY A 127 -3.31 6.62 -4.73
C GLY A 127 -3.38 7.26 -3.34
N LEU A 128 -3.92 8.47 -3.26
CA LEU A 128 -4.12 9.18 -2.00
C LEU A 128 -5.58 9.09 -1.56
N GLY A 129 -5.82 8.62 -0.34
CA GLY A 129 -7.13 8.69 0.28
C GLY A 129 -7.46 10.12 0.73
N ILE A 130 -8.09 10.92 -0.13
CA ILE A 130 -8.41 12.34 0.19
C ILE A 130 -9.21 12.46 1.49
N ALA A 131 -10.24 11.64 1.69
CA ALA A 131 -11.02 11.66 2.93
C ALA A 131 -10.19 11.28 4.16
N ARG A 132 -9.26 10.30 4.05
CA ARG A 132 -8.32 9.95 5.13
C ARG A 132 -7.37 11.11 5.44
N TRP A 133 -6.86 11.78 4.41
CA TRP A 133 -6.00 12.93 4.57
C TRP A 133 -6.73 14.09 5.27
N ILE A 134 -7.97 14.39 4.86
CA ILE A 134 -8.84 15.40 5.51
C ILE A 134 -9.10 15.03 6.98
N THR A 135 -9.47 13.78 7.24
CA THR A 135 -9.70 13.26 8.60
C THR A 135 -8.51 13.57 9.50
N PHE A 136 -7.30 13.32 9.00
CA PHE A 136 -6.09 13.60 9.74
C PHE A 136 -5.82 15.10 9.94
N ILE A 137 -5.80 15.91 8.87
CA ILE A 137 -5.40 17.33 8.98
C ILE A 137 -6.40 18.16 9.81
N CYS A 138 -7.66 17.73 9.86
CA CYS A 138 -8.71 18.37 10.64
C CYS A 138 -8.87 17.78 12.04
N GLY A 139 -8.16 16.68 12.36
CA GLY A 139 -8.29 15.99 13.65
C GLY A 139 -9.68 15.42 13.89
N LEU A 140 -10.31 14.87 12.85
CA LEU A 140 -11.65 14.27 12.92
C LEU A 140 -11.56 12.86 13.51
N ASP A 141 -12.54 12.50 14.34
CA ASP A 141 -12.61 11.17 14.95
C ASP A 141 -13.10 10.09 13.96
N ASP A 142 -13.83 10.51 12.92
CA ASP A 142 -14.46 9.61 11.95
C ASP A 142 -14.31 10.11 10.51
N ILE A 143 -13.94 9.21 9.59
CA ILE A 143 -13.78 9.52 8.16
C ILE A 143 -15.07 10.03 7.50
N ARG A 144 -16.23 9.68 8.04
CA ARG A 144 -17.54 10.13 7.54
C ARG A 144 -17.73 11.63 7.70
N GLU A 145 -17.05 12.25 8.66
CA GLU A 145 -17.06 13.71 8.85
C GLU A 145 -16.26 14.45 7.77
N ALA A 146 -15.34 13.75 7.10
CA ALA A 146 -14.58 14.27 5.97
C ALA A 146 -15.33 14.17 4.62
N VAL A 147 -16.52 13.58 4.58
CA VAL A 147 -17.28 13.31 3.34
C VAL A 147 -18.68 13.92 3.44
N MET A 148 -19.04 14.77 2.46
CA MET A 148 -20.32 15.48 2.46
C MET A 148 -21.54 14.54 2.49
N TYR A 149 -21.50 13.46 1.70
CA TYR A 149 -22.53 12.41 1.67
C TYR A 149 -21.85 11.04 1.82
N PRO A 150 -21.57 10.59 3.05
CA PRO A 150 -20.82 9.36 3.26
C PRO A 150 -21.63 8.14 2.79
N ARG A 151 -20.91 7.18 2.22
CA ARG A 151 -21.43 5.88 1.78
C ARG A 151 -20.80 4.78 2.60
N THR A 152 -21.64 3.98 3.24
CA THR A 152 -21.24 2.80 4.01
C THR A 152 -22.21 1.67 3.70
N PRO A 153 -21.90 0.40 4.02
CA PRO A 153 -22.82 -0.72 3.79
C PRO A 153 -24.23 -0.51 4.37
N ASP A 154 -24.34 0.27 5.45
CA ASP A 154 -25.56 0.64 6.15
C ASP A 154 -26.17 1.99 5.72
N ARG A 155 -25.48 2.79 4.89
CA ARG A 155 -25.93 4.13 4.47
C ARG A 155 -25.80 4.35 2.97
N LEU A 156 -26.94 4.36 2.30
CA LEU A 156 -27.04 4.60 0.85
C LEU A 156 -27.55 5.99 0.46
N THR A 157 -28.53 6.55 1.19
CA THR A 157 -29.25 7.76 0.75
C THR A 157 -29.14 8.95 1.74
N PRO A 158 -29.13 10.21 1.25
CA PRO A 158 -28.91 10.57 -0.15
C PRO A 158 -27.58 10.06 -0.61
#